data_AF-D0N7B2-F1
#
_entry.id   AF-D0N7B2-F1
#
_cell.length_a   1.000
_cell.length_b   1.000
_cell.length_c   1.000
_cell.angle_alpha   90.00
_cell.angle_beta   90.00
_cell.angle_gamma   90.00
#
_symmetry.space_group_name_H-M   'P 1'
#
loop_
_entity.id
_entity.type
_entity.pdbx_description
1 polymer ?
#
loop_
_entity_poly.entity_id
_entity_poly.type
_entity_poly.pdbx_seq_one_letter_code
_entity_poly.pdbx_strand_id
1 'polypeptide(L)'
;MMLTNLVYAAWFFCLTTICPGFNIAKPMSTFTIVIFNLFGGFVMAKNVMPDWLIWAYYLVPDSWSLRALCVNQYRSKTFDVCVYDGVDYCSQYNLTMGGYFLQQFAVPSNHNWVWTGIIYMIGLYIFLMATGAFILEYKRYDGPANVSLKPKEDSSSNVTKDTSDYVLTTTPKNSGNKVFRRSKATDTLEELERFLRVAWFRNKVVQVLEGDRHGREQLLTSWHIKHSIVHRSRRRVDYLEAIPGTSPCPKEQNPASWMLEVIGAGVSNSSSNTTDFVKCFKESEEKRLLDAQLDRPGLTRPSPDLPEMMFNKKRAASSMTQMRFLLKRFNDRYWRTPTYNITRFAISLGLGVLFAVVFANKSYQTYQEINAGIAMVFMTSMFNGVISFTGTLPISFAERGAYYRERASQTYNCLWYFVGSTIAEIPYVFVSSALFTLIFYPSVGFRNVASGFMFWIANALFVLMQTYLGQLFIYAMPTVEVAAILGVLYNSICLTFAGFNPPAASIPRGYHWLYLITPQKYSMRLLNALVFTDCPELPTWNDATGEYEGGSGLLACHELTNAPSSLGHTTVKEYVETNFEYKHAQIWSNFGYIFVFIGVYRLLALLALRFVNHQKR
;
A
#
# COMPACT_ATOMS: atom_id res chain seq x y z
N MET A 1 -28.07 3.68 -7.67
CA MET A 1 -27.00 3.98 -6.69
C MET A 1 -26.80 2.88 -5.66
N MET A 2 -27.74 2.60 -4.75
CA MET A 2 -27.56 1.53 -3.73
C MET A 2 -27.17 0.18 -4.36
N LEU A 3 -27.87 -0.22 -5.42
CA LEU A 3 -27.61 -1.48 -6.12
C LEU A 3 -26.23 -1.53 -6.80
N THR A 4 -25.75 -0.38 -7.30
CA THR A 4 -24.38 -0.24 -7.82
C THR A 4 -23.35 -0.55 -6.74
N ASN A 5 -23.51 0.02 -5.54
CA ASN A 5 -22.60 -0.26 -4.42
C ASN A 5 -22.59 -1.75 -4.02
N LEU A 6 -23.75 -2.41 -4.02
CA LEU A 6 -23.84 -3.85 -3.73
C LEU A 6 -23.11 -4.70 -4.78
N VAL A 7 -23.28 -4.38 -6.06
CA VAL A 7 -22.57 -5.06 -7.16
C VAL A 7 -21.06 -4.88 -7.04
N TYR A 8 -20.59 -3.66 -6.73
CA TYR A 8 -19.16 -3.42 -6.51
C TYR A 8 -18.61 -4.18 -5.31
N ALA A 9 -19.35 -4.24 -4.20
CA ALA A 9 -18.97 -5.03 -3.04
C ALA A 9 -18.86 -6.52 -3.39
N ALA A 10 -19.84 -7.07 -4.12
CA ALA A 10 -19.82 -8.44 -4.59
C ALA A 10 -18.67 -8.71 -5.58
N TRP A 11 -18.38 -7.77 -6.47
CA TRP A 11 -17.25 -7.84 -7.40
C TRP A 11 -15.91 -7.90 -6.65
N PHE A 12 -15.67 -6.98 -5.71
CA PHE A 12 -14.44 -6.98 -4.93
C PHE A 12 -14.31 -8.22 -4.06
N PHE A 13 -15.40 -8.69 -3.46
CA PHE A 13 -15.43 -9.97 -2.74
C PHE A 13 -14.97 -11.11 -3.66
N CYS A 14 -15.62 -11.29 -4.82
CA CYS A 14 -15.27 -12.32 -5.80
C CYS A 14 -13.81 -12.19 -6.29
N LEU A 15 -13.33 -10.98 -6.56
CA LEU A 15 -11.94 -10.75 -6.98
C LEU A 15 -10.93 -11.14 -5.89
N THR A 16 -11.23 -10.84 -4.62
CA THR A 16 -10.37 -11.24 -3.50
C THR A 16 -10.33 -12.75 -3.29
N THR A 17 -11.40 -13.49 -3.61
CA THR A 17 -11.39 -14.96 -3.57
C THR A 17 -10.68 -15.58 -4.78
N ILE A 18 -10.50 -14.84 -5.89
CA ILE A 18 -9.73 -15.29 -7.07
C ILE A 18 -8.22 -15.06 -6.91
N CYS A 19 -7.81 -14.10 -6.08
CA CYS A 19 -6.41 -13.70 -5.97
C CYS A 19 -5.68 -14.42 -4.82
N PRO A 20 -4.42 -14.86 -5.02
CA PRO A 20 -3.66 -15.61 -4.00
C PRO A 20 -3.12 -14.74 -2.85
N GLY A 21 -3.21 -13.42 -2.96
CA GLY A 21 -2.71 -12.52 -1.93
C GLY A 21 -2.98 -11.05 -2.19
N PHE A 22 -2.81 -10.25 -1.15
CA PHE A 22 -3.16 -8.83 -1.13
C PHE A 22 -2.38 -7.98 -2.14
N ASN A 23 -1.12 -8.31 -2.38
CA ASN A 23 -0.24 -7.60 -3.32
C ASN A 23 -0.70 -7.71 -4.78
N ILE A 24 -1.53 -8.71 -5.10
CA ILE A 24 -2.11 -8.91 -6.42
C ILE A 24 -3.55 -8.39 -6.45
N ALA A 25 -4.36 -8.73 -5.42
CA ALA A 25 -5.76 -8.35 -5.36
C ALA A 25 -5.97 -6.83 -5.40
N LYS A 26 -5.17 -6.04 -4.67
CA LYS A 26 -5.31 -4.58 -4.64
C LYS A 26 -5.07 -3.93 -6.01
N PRO A 27 -3.90 -4.12 -6.67
CA PRO A 27 -3.69 -3.54 -7.98
C PRO A 27 -4.67 -4.06 -9.03
N MET A 28 -5.04 -5.35 -8.99
CA MET A 28 -6.05 -5.93 -9.89
C MET A 28 -7.43 -5.29 -9.71
N SER A 29 -7.86 -5.07 -8.47
CA SER A 29 -9.13 -4.38 -8.20
C SER A 29 -9.16 -2.99 -8.81
N THR A 30 -8.05 -2.24 -8.71
CA THR A 30 -7.94 -0.90 -9.29
C THR A 30 -7.91 -0.96 -10.82
N PHE A 31 -7.22 -1.95 -11.40
CA PHE A 31 -7.22 -2.17 -12.85
C PHE A 31 -8.62 -2.48 -13.39
N THR A 32 -9.42 -3.31 -12.70
CA THR A 32 -10.80 -3.56 -13.12
C THR A 32 -11.68 -2.30 -13.02
N ILE A 33 -11.49 -1.46 -12.00
CA ILE A 33 -12.21 -0.18 -11.91
C ILE A 33 -11.94 0.68 -13.16
N VAL A 34 -10.72 0.66 -13.70
CA VAL A 34 -10.41 1.38 -14.96
C VAL A 34 -11.27 0.86 -16.11
N ILE A 35 -11.38 -0.45 -16.27
CA ILE A 35 -12.19 -1.08 -17.32
C ILE A 35 -13.66 -0.67 -17.15
N PHE A 36 -14.19 -0.71 -15.94
CA PHE A 36 -15.59 -0.34 -15.67
C PHE A 36 -15.85 1.13 -15.97
N ASN A 37 -14.94 2.02 -15.59
CA ASN A 37 -15.07 3.45 -15.87
C ASN A 37 -14.94 3.77 -17.37
N LEU A 38 -14.01 3.12 -18.06
CA LEU A 38 -13.76 3.33 -19.49
C LEU A 38 -14.98 2.97 -20.34
N PHE A 39 -15.57 1.80 -20.08
CA PHE A 39 -16.73 1.29 -20.80
C PHE A 39 -18.08 1.62 -20.14
N GLY A 40 -18.07 2.45 -19.09
CA GLY A 40 -19.29 2.85 -18.37
C GLY A 40 -20.17 3.84 -19.14
N GLY A 41 -19.74 4.33 -20.31
CA GLY A 41 -20.50 5.27 -21.13
C GLY A 41 -20.29 6.75 -20.78
N PHE A 42 -19.52 7.05 -19.74
CA PHE A 42 -19.18 8.43 -19.33
C PHE A 42 -17.89 8.92 -20.01
N VAL A 43 -16.79 8.17 -19.88
CA VAL A 43 -15.48 8.56 -20.46
C VAL A 43 -15.52 8.49 -21.99
N MET A 44 -16.18 7.45 -22.51
CA MET A 44 -16.43 7.27 -23.92
C MET A 44 -17.92 6.99 -24.09
N ALA A 45 -18.60 7.84 -24.86
CA ALA A 45 -19.99 7.63 -25.19
C ALA A 45 -20.13 6.42 -26.13
N LYS A 46 -21.29 5.74 -26.06
CA LYS A 46 -21.54 4.50 -26.82
C LYS A 46 -21.30 4.64 -28.33
N ASN A 47 -21.62 5.79 -28.91
CA ASN A 47 -21.46 6.09 -30.33
C ASN A 47 -20.00 6.37 -30.76
N VAL A 48 -19.11 6.67 -29.81
CA VAL A 48 -17.68 6.87 -30.07
C VAL A 48 -16.90 5.55 -29.94
N MET A 49 -17.47 4.53 -29.29
CA MET A 49 -16.84 3.22 -29.13
C MET A 49 -16.69 2.51 -30.48
N PRO A 50 -15.58 1.79 -30.73
CA PRO A 50 -15.48 0.88 -31.86
C PRO A 50 -16.59 -0.19 -31.81
N ASP A 51 -17.26 -0.44 -32.94
CA ASP A 51 -18.41 -1.35 -33.00
C ASP A 51 -18.12 -2.75 -32.46
N TRP A 52 -16.92 -3.28 -32.75
CA TRP A 52 -16.49 -4.61 -32.30
C TRP A 52 -16.29 -4.70 -30.77
N LEU A 53 -16.18 -3.57 -30.08
CA LEU A 53 -15.93 -3.48 -28.62
C LEU A 53 -17.21 -3.16 -27.82
N ILE A 54 -18.34 -2.97 -28.50
CA ILE A 54 -19.60 -2.56 -27.87
C ILE A 54 -20.15 -3.58 -26.87
N TRP A 55 -19.77 -4.86 -26.97
CA TRP A 55 -20.17 -5.89 -26.00
C TRP A 55 -19.65 -5.59 -24.59
N ALA A 56 -18.46 -4.98 -24.48
CA ALA A 56 -17.86 -4.63 -23.19
C ALA A 56 -18.72 -3.58 -22.46
N TYR A 57 -19.30 -2.64 -23.20
CA TYR A 57 -20.26 -1.67 -22.68
C TYR A 57 -21.49 -2.35 -22.04
N TYR A 58 -21.99 -3.46 -22.58
CA TYR A 58 -23.14 -4.16 -21.99
C TYR A 58 -22.79 -5.10 -20.82
N LEU A 59 -21.51 -5.47 -20.66
CA LEU A 59 -21.05 -6.32 -19.56
C LEU A 59 -20.78 -5.52 -18.28
N VAL A 60 -20.49 -4.23 -18.41
CA VAL A 60 -20.04 -3.38 -17.30
C VAL A 60 -21.23 -2.85 -16.48
N PRO A 61 -21.21 -2.94 -15.15
CA PRO A 61 -22.31 -2.47 -14.30
C PRO A 61 -22.54 -0.96 -14.38
N ASP A 62 -21.47 -0.19 -14.62
CA ASP A 62 -21.52 1.28 -14.69
C ASP A 62 -22.42 1.74 -15.82
N SER A 63 -22.39 1.08 -16.99
CA SER A 63 -23.18 1.48 -18.15
C SER A 63 -24.69 1.39 -17.91
N TRP A 64 -25.12 0.33 -17.24
CA TRP A 64 -26.51 0.10 -16.86
C TRP A 64 -26.95 1.09 -15.78
N SER A 65 -26.08 1.34 -14.80
CA SER A 65 -26.38 2.27 -13.72
C SER A 65 -26.48 3.71 -14.23
N LEU A 66 -25.52 4.16 -15.04
CA LEU A 66 -25.49 5.50 -15.63
C LEU A 66 -26.69 5.70 -16.55
N ARG A 67 -26.99 4.73 -17.43
CA ARG A 67 -28.17 4.77 -18.31
C ARG A 67 -29.46 4.92 -17.50
N ALA A 68 -29.67 4.08 -16.48
CA ALA A 68 -30.88 4.12 -15.67
C ALA A 68 -31.04 5.47 -14.96
N LEU A 69 -29.95 6.04 -14.44
CA LEU A 69 -29.96 7.35 -13.77
C LEU A 69 -30.24 8.49 -14.74
N CYS A 70 -29.58 8.50 -15.91
CA CYS A 70 -29.81 9.51 -16.94
C CYS A 70 -31.27 9.49 -17.42
N VAL A 71 -31.82 8.31 -17.74
CA VAL A 71 -33.23 8.20 -18.17
C VAL A 71 -34.17 8.66 -17.06
N ASN A 72 -33.96 8.23 -15.82
CA ASN A 72 -34.78 8.64 -14.69
C ASN A 72 -34.78 10.17 -14.47
N GLN A 73 -33.62 10.82 -14.66
CA GLN A 73 -33.47 12.26 -14.43
C GLN A 73 -33.99 13.10 -15.61
N TYR A 74 -33.50 12.84 -16.82
CA TYR A 74 -33.79 13.66 -18.00
C TYR A 74 -35.19 13.40 -18.58
N ARG A 75 -35.85 12.30 -18.23
CA ARG A 75 -37.26 12.06 -18.58
C ARG A 75 -38.25 12.47 -17.47
N SER A 76 -37.77 13.15 -16.42
CA SER A 76 -38.65 13.74 -15.41
C SER A 76 -39.34 15.00 -15.95
N LYS A 77 -40.51 15.35 -15.41
CA LYS A 77 -41.32 16.50 -15.87
C LYS A 77 -40.58 17.84 -15.85
N THR A 78 -39.54 17.97 -15.03
CA THR A 78 -38.74 19.19 -14.92
C THR A 78 -37.81 19.38 -16.12
N PHE A 79 -37.25 18.30 -16.66
CA PHE A 79 -36.27 18.36 -17.75
C PHE A 79 -36.85 17.93 -19.12
N ASP A 80 -37.95 17.16 -19.14
CA ASP A 80 -38.63 16.72 -20.35
C ASP A 80 -39.59 17.79 -20.90
N VAL A 81 -39.06 18.99 -21.16
CA VAL A 81 -39.80 20.18 -21.62
C VAL A 81 -39.31 20.66 -22.99
N CYS A 82 -40.14 21.40 -23.71
CA CYS A 82 -39.75 21.99 -25.01
C CYS A 82 -38.85 23.21 -24.86
N VAL A 83 -39.15 24.09 -23.89
CA VAL A 83 -38.38 25.31 -23.65
C VAL A 83 -37.67 25.20 -22.31
N TYR A 84 -36.36 25.37 -22.30
CA TYR A 84 -35.54 25.36 -21.09
C TYR A 84 -34.42 26.40 -21.20
N ASP A 85 -34.23 27.22 -20.16
CA ASP A 85 -33.24 28.32 -20.12
C ASP A 85 -33.22 29.21 -21.38
N GLY A 86 -34.39 29.48 -21.96
CA GLY A 86 -34.55 30.36 -23.12
C GLY A 86 -34.31 29.71 -24.48
N VAL A 87 -34.04 28.40 -24.54
CA VAL A 87 -33.87 27.64 -25.79
C VAL A 87 -35.09 26.76 -26.04
N ASP A 88 -35.68 26.83 -27.25
CA ASP A 88 -36.78 25.95 -27.69
C ASP A 88 -36.23 24.74 -28.46
N TYR A 89 -36.11 23.62 -27.75
CA TYR A 89 -35.60 22.37 -28.28
C TYR A 89 -36.58 21.69 -29.24
N CYS A 90 -37.88 21.87 -29.03
CA CYS A 90 -38.91 21.23 -29.86
C CYS A 90 -38.94 21.87 -31.26
N SER A 91 -38.86 23.20 -31.36
CA SER A 91 -38.79 23.87 -32.66
C SER A 91 -37.47 23.64 -33.38
N GLN A 92 -36.36 23.58 -32.64
CA GLN A 92 -35.02 23.53 -33.23
C GLN A 92 -34.53 22.12 -33.56
N TYR A 93 -34.86 21.13 -32.72
CA TYR A 93 -34.34 19.76 -32.83
C TYR A 93 -35.43 18.68 -32.92
N ASN A 94 -36.71 19.07 -32.91
CA ASN A 94 -37.86 18.15 -32.89
C ASN A 94 -37.81 17.15 -31.73
N LEU A 95 -37.19 17.55 -30.61
CA LEU A 95 -37.00 16.76 -29.40
C LEU A 95 -37.22 17.64 -28.17
N THR A 96 -37.67 17.05 -27.07
CA THR A 96 -37.65 17.74 -25.76
C THR A 96 -36.22 17.91 -25.29
N MET A 97 -35.95 18.86 -24.39
CA MET A 97 -34.61 19.08 -23.84
C MET A 97 -34.02 17.79 -23.25
N GLY A 98 -34.78 17.07 -22.44
CA GLY A 98 -34.39 15.77 -21.91
C GLY A 98 -34.09 14.73 -23.00
N GLY A 99 -34.88 14.67 -24.07
CA GLY A 99 -34.63 13.81 -25.22
C GLY A 99 -33.35 14.17 -25.99
N TYR A 100 -33.13 15.47 -26.19
CA TYR A 100 -31.96 16.02 -26.87
C TYR A 100 -30.65 15.68 -26.13
N PHE A 101 -30.58 15.95 -24.82
CA PHE A 101 -29.37 15.64 -24.04
C PHE A 101 -29.11 14.13 -23.95
N LEU A 102 -30.16 13.30 -23.81
CA LEU A 102 -30.00 11.85 -23.83
C LEU A 102 -29.43 11.38 -25.19
N GLN A 103 -29.94 11.90 -26.30
CA GLN A 103 -29.43 11.58 -27.64
C GLN A 103 -27.98 12.05 -27.83
N GLN A 104 -27.64 13.24 -27.34
CA GLN A 104 -26.30 13.81 -27.42
C GLN A 104 -25.25 12.94 -26.72
N PHE A 105 -25.61 12.21 -25.67
CA PHE A 105 -24.73 11.25 -24.99
C PHE A 105 -24.95 9.78 -25.42
N ALA A 106 -25.69 9.56 -26.52
CA ALA A 106 -26.05 8.24 -27.03
C ALA A 106 -26.76 7.33 -26.00
N VAL A 107 -27.52 7.93 -25.09
CA VAL A 107 -28.34 7.26 -24.07
C VAL A 107 -29.76 7.10 -24.61
N PRO A 108 -30.34 5.89 -24.60
CA PRO A 108 -31.70 5.69 -25.09
C PRO A 108 -32.73 6.35 -24.15
N SER A 109 -33.82 6.91 -24.72
CA SER A 109 -34.82 7.69 -23.98
C SER A 109 -35.95 6.88 -23.34
N ASN A 110 -36.12 5.60 -23.70
CA ASN A 110 -37.24 4.78 -23.23
C ASN A 110 -37.18 4.50 -21.72
N HIS A 111 -38.29 4.69 -21.00
CA HIS A 111 -38.40 4.43 -19.55
C HIS A 111 -38.12 2.97 -19.17
N ASN A 112 -38.33 2.01 -20.08
CA ASN A 112 -38.09 0.59 -19.83
C ASN A 112 -36.65 0.28 -19.42
N TRP A 113 -35.69 1.12 -19.84
CA TRP A 113 -34.27 0.96 -19.50
C TRP A 113 -33.98 1.08 -18.01
N VAL A 114 -34.82 1.78 -17.25
CA VAL A 114 -34.70 1.88 -15.79
C VAL A 114 -34.92 0.50 -15.14
N TRP A 115 -36.01 -0.17 -15.50
CA TRP A 115 -36.34 -1.49 -14.98
C TRP A 115 -35.35 -2.57 -15.45
N THR A 116 -34.95 -2.53 -16.72
CA THR A 116 -33.92 -3.45 -17.23
C THR A 116 -32.60 -3.29 -16.48
N GLY A 117 -32.19 -2.05 -16.19
CA GLY A 117 -30.98 -1.78 -15.40
C GLY A 117 -31.07 -2.34 -13.97
N ILE A 118 -32.23 -2.22 -13.31
CA ILE A 118 -32.45 -2.78 -11.97
C ILE A 118 -32.36 -4.31 -12.00
N ILE A 119 -33.06 -4.96 -12.92
CA ILE A 119 -33.08 -6.43 -13.04
C ILE A 119 -31.67 -6.97 -13.34
N TYR A 120 -30.97 -6.34 -14.28
CA TYR A 120 -29.59 -6.69 -14.62
C TYR A 120 -28.66 -6.63 -13.41
N MET A 121 -28.73 -5.55 -12.63
CA MET A 121 -27.84 -5.34 -11.49
C MET A 121 -28.15 -6.32 -10.33
N ILE A 122 -29.41 -6.70 -10.11
CA ILE A 122 -29.77 -7.77 -9.16
C ILE A 122 -29.20 -9.12 -9.64
N GLY A 123 -29.39 -9.46 -10.92
CA GLY A 123 -28.88 -10.69 -11.50
C GLY A 123 -27.35 -10.78 -11.41
N LEU A 124 -26.65 -9.69 -11.74
CA LEU A 124 -25.20 -9.59 -11.65
C LEU A 124 -24.70 -9.74 -10.20
N TYR A 125 -25.37 -9.11 -9.23
CA TYR A 125 -25.04 -9.26 -7.82
C TYR A 125 -25.11 -10.73 -7.36
N ILE A 126 -26.23 -11.41 -7.67
CA ILE A 126 -26.42 -12.82 -7.31
C ILE A 126 -25.36 -13.69 -7.98
N PHE A 127 -25.09 -13.47 -9.26
CA PHE A 127 -24.07 -14.19 -10.02
C PHE A 127 -22.66 -14.04 -9.42
N LEU A 128 -22.26 -12.81 -9.06
CA LEU A 128 -20.95 -12.54 -8.48
C LEU A 128 -20.80 -13.15 -7.08
N MET A 129 -21.85 -13.09 -6.25
CA MET A 129 -21.85 -13.73 -4.94
C MET A 129 -21.78 -15.26 -5.05
N ALA A 130 -22.55 -15.87 -5.96
CA ALA A 130 -22.53 -17.30 -6.22
C ALA A 130 -21.16 -17.77 -6.73
N THR A 131 -20.55 -17.00 -7.63
CA THR A 131 -19.20 -17.27 -8.15
C THR A 131 -18.15 -17.17 -7.03
N GLY A 132 -18.23 -16.14 -6.19
CA GLY A 132 -17.35 -15.99 -5.04
C GLY A 132 -17.45 -17.16 -4.05
N ALA A 133 -18.67 -17.61 -3.76
CA ALA A 133 -18.92 -18.79 -2.92
C ALA A 133 -18.38 -20.09 -3.56
N PHE A 134 -18.61 -20.29 -4.85
CA PHE A 134 -18.08 -21.43 -5.59
C PHE A 134 -16.55 -21.47 -5.55
N ILE A 135 -15.88 -20.33 -5.76
CA ILE A 135 -14.41 -20.29 -5.73
C ILE A 135 -13.87 -20.58 -4.33
N LEU A 136 -14.52 -20.11 -3.27
CA LEU A 136 -14.14 -20.43 -1.89
C LEU A 136 -14.24 -21.93 -1.58
N GLU A 137 -15.24 -22.62 -2.15
CA GLU A 137 -15.42 -24.06 -1.99
C GLU A 137 -14.30 -24.86 -2.68
N TYR A 138 -13.91 -24.46 -3.90
CA TYR A 138 -13.00 -25.26 -4.74
C TYR A 138 -11.53 -24.81 -4.71
N LYS A 139 -11.23 -23.57 -4.29
CA LYS A 139 -9.87 -22.99 -4.37
C LYS A 139 -9.39 -22.48 -3.01
N ARG A 140 -8.51 -23.25 -2.38
CA ARG A 140 -7.83 -22.91 -1.13
C ARG A 140 -6.39 -22.45 -1.41
N TYR A 141 -6.08 -21.17 -1.18
CA TYR A 141 -4.72 -20.62 -1.36
C TYR A 141 -3.79 -20.90 -0.18
N ASP A 142 -4.34 -21.30 0.97
CA ASP A 142 -3.55 -21.86 2.06
C ASP A 142 -3.04 -23.24 1.63
N GLY A 143 -1.90 -23.27 0.92
CA GLY A 143 -1.03 -24.44 0.96
C GLY A 143 -0.57 -24.67 2.40
N PRO A 144 -0.20 -25.89 2.80
CA PRO A 144 0.30 -26.12 4.15
C PRO A 144 1.52 -25.23 4.36
N ALA A 145 1.35 -24.15 5.12
CA ALA A 145 2.47 -23.49 5.77
C ALA A 145 3.26 -24.61 6.44
N ASN A 146 4.59 -24.57 6.32
CA ASN A 146 5.51 -25.52 6.90
C ASN A 146 5.25 -25.73 8.40
N VAL A 147 4.24 -26.53 8.74
CA VAL A 147 4.16 -27.28 9.96
C VAL A 147 4.78 -28.59 9.55
N SER A 148 6.05 -28.75 9.89
CA SER A 148 6.61 -30.07 10.12
C SER A 148 5.73 -30.77 11.18
N LEU A 149 4.62 -31.35 10.73
CA LEU A 149 3.86 -32.35 11.46
C LEU A 149 4.72 -33.61 11.44
N LYS A 150 5.40 -33.85 12.55
CA LYS A 150 5.83 -35.21 12.90
C LYS A 150 4.58 -36.10 13.09
N PRO A 151 4.73 -37.42 12.92
CA PRO A 151 3.70 -38.29 12.35
C PRO A 151 2.59 -38.69 13.33
N LYS A 152 1.39 -38.80 12.74
CA LYS A 152 0.22 -39.69 12.93
C LYS A 152 0.10 -40.60 14.18
N GLU A 153 -1.14 -40.60 14.71
CA GLU A 153 -1.94 -41.63 15.45
C GLU A 153 -2.60 -40.97 16.68
N ASP A 154 -3.89 -41.06 17.02
CA ASP A 154 -5.10 -41.65 16.44
C ASP A 154 -6.33 -40.96 17.07
N SER A 155 -7.39 -40.80 16.27
CA SER A 155 -8.84 -40.80 16.59
C SER A 155 -9.37 -40.38 17.98
N SER A 156 -10.18 -39.30 18.05
CA SER A 156 -11.64 -39.31 18.36
C SER A 156 -12.21 -38.03 19.04
N SER A 157 -13.16 -37.41 18.33
CA SER A 157 -14.41 -36.74 18.79
C SER A 157 -14.45 -35.51 19.74
N ASN A 158 -15.19 -34.49 19.24
CA ASN A 158 -16.11 -33.54 19.90
C ASN A 158 -15.70 -32.08 20.24
N VAL A 159 -15.97 -31.19 19.28
CA VAL A 159 -16.78 -29.93 19.36
C VAL A 159 -16.72 -29.06 20.63
N THR A 160 -16.12 -27.86 20.54
CA THR A 160 -16.80 -26.51 20.55
C THR A 160 -15.79 -25.36 20.47
N LYS A 161 -16.20 -24.26 19.81
CA LYS A 161 -15.51 -22.97 19.62
C LYS A 161 -15.37 -22.20 20.95
N ASP A 162 -14.23 -21.53 21.22
CA ASP A 162 -14.06 -20.08 21.02
C ASP A 162 -12.68 -19.54 21.48
N THR A 163 -12.21 -18.53 20.74
CA THR A 163 -11.25 -17.43 21.02
C THR A 163 -9.95 -17.58 21.85
N SER A 164 -8.89 -16.98 21.26
CA SER A 164 -7.55 -16.61 21.79
C SER A 164 -6.41 -17.63 21.61
N ASP A 165 -5.60 -17.40 20.57
CA ASP A 165 -4.31 -18.07 20.36
C ASP A 165 -3.27 -17.47 21.34
N TYR A 166 -3.20 -18.05 22.53
CA TYR A 166 -1.99 -18.10 23.36
C TYR A 166 -1.83 -19.56 23.78
N VAL A 167 -0.74 -20.21 23.35
CA VAL A 167 -0.42 -21.57 23.80
C VAL A 167 -0.10 -21.52 25.29
N LEU A 168 -1.02 -22.02 26.10
CA LEU A 168 -0.77 -22.39 27.50
C LEU A 168 0.23 -23.55 27.49
N THR A 169 1.40 -23.37 28.09
CA THR A 169 2.28 -24.48 28.41
C THR A 169 1.67 -25.24 29.58
N THR A 170 1.02 -26.37 29.32
CA THR A 170 0.61 -27.31 30.37
C THR A 170 1.79 -28.19 30.75
N THR A 171 2.24 -28.09 32.00
CA THR A 171 3.16 -29.03 32.64
C THR A 171 2.51 -30.42 32.68
N PRO A 172 3.23 -31.53 32.45
CA PRO A 172 2.62 -32.85 32.50
C PRO A 172 2.21 -33.18 33.94
N LYS A 173 0.90 -33.25 34.22
CA LYS A 173 0.37 -34.00 35.36
C LYS A 173 0.35 -35.47 34.97
N ASN A 174 1.11 -36.28 35.71
CA ASN A 174 1.09 -37.73 35.59
C ASN A 174 -0.22 -38.27 36.17
N SER A 175 -1.12 -38.76 35.32
CA SER A 175 -2.31 -39.50 35.73
C SER A 175 -2.22 -40.94 35.22
N GLY A 176 -2.10 -41.90 36.14
CA GLY A 176 -2.56 -43.28 35.95
C GLY A 176 -1.51 -44.37 35.70
N ASN A 177 -1.10 -45.02 36.79
CA ASN A 177 -0.73 -46.44 36.93
C ASN A 177 -0.25 -47.21 35.69
N LYS A 178 1.07 -47.30 35.50
CA LYS A 178 1.71 -48.55 35.06
C LYS A 178 2.92 -48.84 35.95
N VAL A 179 2.83 -49.97 36.65
CA VAL A 179 3.92 -50.60 37.39
C VAL A 179 5.06 -50.86 36.41
N PHE A 180 6.16 -50.11 36.52
CA PHE A 180 7.43 -50.50 35.94
C PHE A 180 8.47 -50.63 37.03
N ARG A 181 9.12 -51.80 36.99
CA ARG A 181 10.03 -52.32 38.00
C ARG A 181 11.26 -51.43 38.11
N ARG A 182 11.58 -51.06 39.35
CA ARG A 182 12.83 -50.47 39.85
C ARG A 182 14.06 -50.91 39.04
N SER A 183 14.80 -49.96 38.49
CA SER A 183 16.25 -50.07 38.31
C SER A 183 16.92 -48.88 38.95
N LYS A 184 18.01 -49.15 39.69
CA LYS A 184 18.79 -48.17 40.46
C LYS A 184 19.34 -47.09 39.52
N ALA A 185 18.91 -45.84 39.70
CA ALA A 185 19.49 -44.67 39.07
C ALA A 185 20.20 -43.83 40.14
N THR A 186 21.36 -44.31 40.60
CA THR A 186 22.30 -43.54 41.42
C THR A 186 23.66 -43.30 40.74
N ASP A 187 23.85 -43.79 39.51
CA ASP A 187 25.14 -43.67 38.79
C ASP A 187 25.13 -42.67 37.60
N THR A 188 24.03 -41.97 37.34
CA THR A 188 23.85 -41.26 36.07
C THR A 188 24.33 -39.80 36.02
N LEU A 189 24.67 -39.14 37.13
CA LEU A 189 25.16 -37.75 37.11
C LEU A 189 26.68 -37.63 36.89
N GLU A 190 27.47 -38.54 37.47
CA GLU A 190 28.91 -38.63 37.17
C GLU A 190 29.18 -39.14 35.75
N GLU A 191 28.32 -40.05 35.23
CA GLU A 191 28.38 -40.48 33.84
C GLU A 191 27.99 -39.37 32.87
N LEU A 192 26.99 -38.53 33.18
CA LEU A 192 26.62 -37.40 32.31
C LEU A 192 27.71 -36.32 32.30
N GLU A 193 28.35 -36.03 33.45
CA GLU A 193 29.52 -35.16 33.47
C GLU A 193 30.73 -35.76 32.73
N ARG A 194 30.96 -37.09 32.82
CA ARG A 194 31.99 -37.77 32.03
C ARG A 194 31.68 -37.73 30.53
N PHE A 195 30.44 -37.98 30.13
CA PHE A 195 30.02 -37.96 28.74
C PHE A 195 30.12 -36.54 28.14
N LEU A 196 29.70 -35.52 28.89
CA LEU A 196 29.84 -34.11 28.48
C LEU A 196 31.31 -33.68 28.46
N ARG A 197 32.15 -34.12 29.41
CA ARG A 197 33.60 -33.89 29.37
C ARG A 197 34.23 -34.54 28.13
N VAL A 198 33.95 -35.82 27.86
CA VAL A 198 34.57 -36.59 26.77
C VAL A 198 34.07 -36.17 25.38
N ALA A 199 32.77 -35.94 25.20
CA ALA A 199 32.21 -35.50 23.92
C ALA A 199 32.62 -34.06 23.56
N TRP A 200 32.75 -33.18 24.57
CA TRP A 200 33.25 -31.81 24.38
C TRP A 200 34.76 -31.78 24.11
N PHE A 201 35.55 -32.64 24.79
CA PHE A 201 37.00 -32.76 24.57
C PHE A 201 37.30 -33.30 23.16
N ARG A 202 36.56 -34.32 22.71
CA ARG A 202 36.80 -34.99 21.42
C ARG A 202 36.47 -34.11 20.21
N ASN A 203 35.42 -33.29 20.25
CA ASN A 203 35.10 -32.34 19.16
C ASN A 203 36.03 -31.11 19.13
N LYS A 204 36.71 -30.78 20.22
CA LYS A 204 37.58 -29.59 20.31
C LYS A 204 39.06 -29.83 20.18
N VAL A 205 39.55 -31.04 20.47
CA VAL A 205 40.94 -31.41 20.15
C VAL A 205 41.19 -31.26 18.64
N VAL A 206 40.18 -31.49 17.80
CA VAL A 206 40.23 -31.24 16.35
C VAL A 206 40.37 -29.74 16.03
N GLN A 207 39.69 -28.84 16.75
CA GLN A 207 39.80 -27.38 16.55
C GLN A 207 41.03 -26.73 17.20
N VAL A 208 41.67 -27.39 18.19
CA VAL A 208 42.89 -26.88 18.85
C VAL A 208 44.14 -27.23 18.05
N LEU A 209 44.10 -28.30 17.26
CA LEU A 209 45.19 -28.74 16.38
C LEU A 209 45.28 -27.93 15.08
N GLU A 210 44.20 -27.26 14.66
CA GLU A 210 44.20 -26.30 13.54
C GLU A 210 44.22 -24.88 14.11
N GLY A 211 45.41 -24.27 14.13
CA GLY A 211 45.72 -23.11 14.96
C GLY A 211 44.97 -21.81 14.63
N ASP A 212 44.28 -21.27 15.62
CA ASP A 212 44.14 -19.82 15.81
C ASP A 212 44.18 -19.47 17.31
N ARG A 213 44.92 -18.42 17.68
CA ARG A 213 45.04 -17.92 19.07
C ARG A 213 43.70 -17.37 19.56
N HIS A 214 42.93 -16.75 18.67
CA HIS A 214 41.64 -16.14 18.97
C HIS A 214 40.54 -17.18 19.29
N GLY A 215 40.58 -18.33 18.62
CA GLY A 215 39.70 -19.47 18.93
C GLY A 215 39.93 -20.00 20.35
N ARG A 216 41.19 -20.17 20.77
CA ARG A 216 41.51 -20.66 22.12
C ARG A 216 41.01 -19.73 23.24
N GLU A 217 41.13 -18.41 23.07
CA GLU A 217 40.62 -17.44 24.04
C GLU A 217 39.09 -17.47 24.14
N GLN A 218 38.36 -17.46 23.01
CA GLN A 218 36.90 -17.56 23.03
C GLN A 218 36.40 -18.85 23.70
N LEU A 219 37.14 -19.95 23.50
CA LEU A 219 36.79 -21.25 24.06
C LEU A 219 37.06 -21.35 25.57
N LEU A 220 38.13 -20.72 26.06
CA LEU A 220 38.42 -20.60 27.49
C LEU A 220 37.40 -19.69 28.18
N THR A 221 37.06 -18.56 27.56
CA THR A 221 36.02 -17.65 28.07
C THR A 221 34.66 -18.35 28.11
N SER A 222 34.30 -19.11 27.07
CA SER A 222 33.07 -19.90 27.04
C SER A 222 33.01 -20.97 28.14
N TRP A 223 34.13 -21.65 28.42
CA TRP A 223 34.21 -22.65 29.48
C TRP A 223 34.09 -22.01 30.87
N HIS A 224 34.81 -20.92 31.13
CA HIS A 224 34.69 -20.15 32.38
C HIS A 224 33.29 -19.59 32.59
N ILE A 225 32.64 -19.07 31.54
CA ILE A 225 31.26 -18.59 31.60
C ILE A 225 30.30 -19.73 31.95
N LYS A 226 30.38 -20.88 31.26
CA LYS A 226 29.51 -22.03 31.53
C LYS A 226 29.67 -22.55 32.96
N HIS A 227 30.91 -22.74 33.42
CA HIS A 227 31.18 -23.22 34.76
C HIS A 227 30.71 -22.21 35.83
N SER A 228 30.97 -20.91 35.62
CA SER A 228 30.48 -19.85 36.50
C SER A 228 28.95 -19.78 36.55
N ILE A 229 28.25 -20.02 35.44
CA ILE A 229 26.79 -20.00 35.41
C ILE A 229 26.22 -21.17 36.23
N VAL A 230 26.77 -22.37 36.09
CA VAL A 230 26.32 -23.55 36.85
C VAL A 230 26.51 -23.34 38.35
N HIS A 231 27.70 -22.92 38.79
CA HIS A 231 27.98 -22.63 40.20
C HIS A 231 27.10 -21.52 40.79
N ARG A 232 26.93 -20.41 40.07
CA ARG A 232 26.06 -19.30 40.52
C ARG A 232 24.57 -19.67 40.52
N SER A 233 24.15 -20.58 39.65
CA SER A 233 22.76 -21.04 39.61
C SER A 233 22.47 -22.00 40.77
N ARG A 234 23.41 -22.89 41.13
CA ARG A 234 23.31 -23.75 42.31
C ARG A 234 23.23 -22.94 43.60
N ARG A 235 24.12 -21.95 43.78
CA ARG A 235 24.11 -21.04 44.94
C ARG A 235 22.77 -20.32 45.12
N ARG A 236 22.06 -20.01 44.04
CA ARG A 236 20.72 -19.39 44.10
C ARG A 236 19.62 -20.36 44.53
N VAL A 237 19.73 -21.62 44.15
CA VAL A 237 18.82 -22.69 44.64
C VAL A 237 19.07 -22.91 46.12
N ASP A 238 20.33 -23.12 46.51
CA ASP A 238 20.72 -23.34 47.91
C ASP A 238 20.27 -22.17 48.81
N TYR A 239 20.40 -20.93 48.33
CA TYR A 239 19.94 -19.74 49.04
C TYR A 239 18.41 -19.72 49.26
N LEU A 240 17.61 -20.04 48.24
CA LEU A 240 16.15 -20.05 48.36
C LEU A 240 15.67 -21.22 49.22
N GLU A 241 16.29 -22.39 49.12
CA GLU A 241 16.01 -23.54 49.99
C GLU A 241 16.34 -23.27 51.46
N ALA A 242 17.34 -22.44 51.74
CA ALA A 242 17.71 -22.05 53.10
C ALA A 242 16.71 -21.08 53.77
N ILE A 243 15.80 -20.46 53.02
CA ILE A 243 14.80 -19.53 53.56
C ILE A 243 13.64 -20.33 54.20
N PRO A 244 13.29 -20.07 55.49
CA PRO A 244 12.18 -20.73 56.15
C PRO A 244 10.85 -20.57 55.40
N GLY A 245 10.15 -21.68 55.18
CA GLY A 245 8.87 -21.72 54.47
C GLY A 245 8.99 -22.04 52.97
N THR A 246 10.20 -22.20 52.44
CA THR A 246 10.41 -22.62 51.04
C THR A 246 10.46 -24.14 50.92
N SER A 247 9.71 -24.71 49.97
CA SER A 247 9.79 -26.15 49.66
C SER A 247 11.03 -26.44 48.79
N PRO A 248 11.81 -27.51 49.06
CA PRO A 248 13.02 -27.83 48.31
C PRO A 248 12.71 -28.10 46.83
N CYS A 249 13.69 -27.84 45.96
CA CYS A 249 13.55 -28.03 44.52
C CYS A 249 13.41 -29.52 44.19
N PRO A 250 12.30 -29.96 43.58
CA PRO A 250 12.14 -31.36 43.17
C PRO A 250 13.20 -31.75 42.14
N LYS A 251 13.73 -32.98 42.23
CA LYS A 251 14.81 -33.49 41.35
C LYS A 251 14.45 -33.49 39.87
N GLU A 252 13.17 -33.57 39.55
CA GLU A 252 12.66 -33.64 38.17
C GLU A 252 12.07 -32.30 37.68
N GLN A 253 12.01 -31.27 38.52
CA GLN A 253 11.50 -29.95 38.15
C GLN A 253 12.66 -29.05 37.67
N ASN A 254 12.38 -28.22 36.66
CA ASN A 254 13.33 -27.19 36.24
C ASN A 254 13.54 -26.17 37.38
N PRO A 255 14.77 -25.98 37.90
CA PRO A 255 15.03 -25.06 39.00
C PRO A 255 14.57 -23.62 38.72
N ALA A 256 14.67 -23.15 37.46
CA ALA A 256 14.20 -21.80 37.12
C ALA A 256 12.67 -21.66 37.27
N SER A 257 11.91 -22.70 36.94
CA SER A 257 10.45 -22.73 37.13
C SER A 257 10.08 -22.80 38.61
N TRP A 258 10.76 -23.68 39.36
CA TRP A 258 10.60 -23.77 40.82
C TRP A 258 10.90 -22.44 41.51
N MET A 259 11.97 -21.74 41.12
CA MET A 259 12.30 -20.41 41.67
C MET A 259 11.18 -19.39 41.43
N LEU A 260 10.56 -19.37 40.24
CA LEU A 260 9.45 -18.49 39.92
C LEU A 260 8.18 -18.84 40.71
N GLU A 261 7.94 -20.12 40.98
CA GLU A 261 6.84 -20.59 41.82
C GLU A 261 7.04 -20.19 43.29
N VAL A 262 8.26 -20.40 43.84
CA VAL A 262 8.62 -20.05 45.22
C VAL A 262 8.45 -18.56 45.49
N ILE A 263 8.90 -17.69 44.59
CA ILE A 263 8.79 -16.23 44.75
C ILE A 263 7.40 -15.69 44.38
N GLY A 264 6.44 -16.55 44.00
CA GLY A 264 5.08 -16.14 43.66
C GLY A 264 4.93 -15.42 42.32
N ALA A 265 5.91 -15.57 41.41
CA ALA A 265 5.87 -15.01 40.05
C ALA A 265 5.26 -15.98 39.01
N GLY A 266 4.80 -17.16 39.45
CA GLY A 266 4.18 -18.20 38.61
C GLY A 266 2.65 -18.07 38.47
N VAL A 267 2.06 -18.82 37.54
CA VAL A 267 0.62 -18.81 37.19
C VAL A 267 -0.31 -19.37 38.28
N SER A 268 0.22 -20.10 39.26
CA SER A 268 -0.52 -20.53 40.44
C SER A 268 -0.21 -19.60 41.60
N ASN A 269 -1.02 -18.55 41.78
CA ASN A 269 -1.04 -17.76 43.01
C ASN A 269 -1.67 -18.57 44.13
N SER A 270 -0.98 -19.63 44.57
CA SER A 270 -1.27 -20.31 45.83
C SER A 270 -0.75 -19.41 46.94
N SER A 271 -1.59 -18.47 47.36
CA SER A 271 -1.38 -17.53 48.45
C SER A 271 -1.19 -18.27 49.79
N SER A 272 0.02 -18.75 50.05
CA SER A 272 0.43 -19.26 51.37
C SER A 272 1.90 -19.00 51.73
N ASN A 273 2.62 -18.18 50.96
CA ASN A 273 3.97 -17.78 51.35
C ASN A 273 3.89 -16.52 52.22
N THR A 274 3.81 -16.73 53.54
CA THR A 274 3.91 -15.70 54.59
C THR A 274 5.28 -15.01 54.61
N THR A 275 6.25 -15.52 53.84
CA THR A 275 7.64 -15.07 53.84
C THR A 275 7.88 -13.91 52.86
N ASP A 276 8.31 -12.77 53.37
CA ASP A 276 8.75 -11.63 52.56
C ASP A 276 10.17 -11.87 52.02
N PHE A 277 10.26 -12.49 50.84
CA PHE A 277 11.53 -12.76 50.16
C PHE A 277 12.35 -11.50 49.88
N VAL A 278 11.72 -10.32 49.74
CA VAL A 278 12.43 -9.06 49.51
C VAL A 278 13.16 -8.63 50.77
N LYS A 279 12.49 -8.72 51.93
CA LYS A 279 13.12 -8.45 53.23
C LYS A 279 14.23 -9.46 53.53
N CYS A 280 13.96 -10.76 53.34
CA CYS A 280 14.98 -11.80 53.54
C CYS A 280 16.22 -11.58 52.67
N PHE A 281 16.05 -11.20 51.40
CA PHE A 281 17.18 -10.87 50.54
C PHE A 281 17.93 -9.63 51.02
N LYS A 282 17.24 -8.55 51.39
CA LYS A 282 17.90 -7.33 51.89
C LYS A 282 18.76 -7.58 53.14
N GLU A 283 18.34 -8.50 54.01
CA GLU A 283 19.04 -8.86 55.25
C GLU A 283 20.10 -9.97 55.04
N SER A 284 20.12 -10.62 53.88
CA SER A 284 21.00 -11.76 53.59
C SER A 284 22.48 -11.39 53.42
N GLU A 285 23.35 -12.37 53.66
CA GLU A 285 24.78 -12.29 53.34
C GLU A 285 25.01 -12.09 51.83
N GLU A 286 24.20 -12.71 50.97
CA GLU A 286 24.30 -12.58 49.52
C GLU A 286 24.12 -11.13 49.05
N LYS A 287 23.18 -10.39 49.67
CA LYS A 287 23.01 -8.96 49.41
C LYS A 287 24.21 -8.15 49.87
N ARG A 288 24.76 -8.44 51.06
CA ARG A 288 25.97 -7.77 51.56
C ARG A 288 27.17 -8.00 50.63
N LEU A 289 27.34 -9.22 50.14
CA LEU A 289 28.40 -9.57 49.18
C LEU A 289 28.19 -8.87 47.83
N LEU A 290 26.95 -8.83 47.32
CA LEU A 290 26.63 -8.12 46.08
C LEU A 290 26.89 -6.61 46.22
N ASP A 291 26.51 -6.01 47.34
CA ASP A 291 26.78 -4.59 47.60
C ASP A 291 28.26 -4.30 47.73
N ALA A 292 29.01 -5.14 48.45
CA ALA A 292 30.47 -5.03 48.52
C ALA A 292 31.14 -5.22 47.15
N GLN A 293 30.56 -6.02 46.24
CA GLN A 293 31.04 -6.13 44.87
C GLN A 293 30.70 -4.89 44.03
N LEU A 294 29.48 -4.36 44.15
CA LEU A 294 29.05 -3.16 43.45
C LEU A 294 29.83 -1.92 43.92
N ASP A 295 30.23 -1.85 45.19
CA ASP A 295 30.99 -0.74 45.78
C ASP A 295 32.47 -0.71 45.36
N ARG A 296 32.95 -1.73 44.63
CA ARG A 296 34.32 -1.75 44.13
C ARG A 296 34.57 -0.57 43.17
N PRO A 297 35.76 0.05 43.23
CA PRO A 297 36.13 1.13 42.31
C PRO A 297 35.99 0.70 40.85
N GLY A 298 35.37 1.53 40.02
CA GLY A 298 35.18 1.30 38.59
C GLY A 298 33.86 0.64 38.20
N LEU A 299 33.01 0.26 39.17
CA LEU A 299 31.66 -0.24 38.92
C LEU A 299 30.60 0.83 39.17
N THR A 300 30.30 1.12 40.44
CA THR A 300 29.32 2.17 40.82
C THR A 300 29.98 3.44 41.35
N ARG A 301 31.29 3.40 41.58
CA ARG A 301 32.12 4.54 42.00
C ARG A 301 33.25 4.78 41.01
N PRO A 302 33.67 6.04 40.79
CA PRO A 302 34.83 6.35 39.97
C PRO A 302 36.08 5.59 40.45
N SER A 303 36.83 5.02 39.52
CA SER A 303 38.15 4.44 39.81
C SER A 303 39.23 5.42 39.38
N PRO A 304 40.32 5.59 40.17
CA PRO A 304 41.50 6.32 39.72
C PRO A 304 42.16 5.70 38.48
N ASP A 305 42.05 4.38 38.33
CA ASP A 305 42.79 3.59 37.32
C ASP A 305 42.00 3.39 36.01
N LEU A 306 40.69 3.63 36.02
CA LEU A 306 39.81 3.39 34.87
C LEU A 306 39.05 4.67 34.51
N PRO A 307 39.25 5.23 33.30
CA PRO A 307 38.48 6.38 32.85
C PRO A 307 37.01 6.02 32.68
N GLU A 308 36.13 7.00 32.90
CA GLU A 308 34.70 6.83 32.68
C GLU A 308 34.38 6.50 31.22
N MET A 309 33.50 5.51 30.99
CA MET A 309 33.03 5.18 29.65
C MET A 309 32.02 6.23 29.15
N MET A 310 32.52 7.20 28.38
CA MET A 310 31.70 8.26 27.78
C MET A 310 31.26 7.89 26.35
N PHE A 311 29.94 7.77 26.14
CA PHE A 311 29.36 7.55 24.81
C PHE A 311 29.07 8.86 24.09
N ASN A 312 30.13 9.53 23.61
CA ASN A 312 30.03 10.86 22.95
C ASN A 312 29.18 10.87 21.67
N LYS A 313 29.01 9.71 21.03
CA LYS A 313 28.26 9.59 19.77
C LYS A 313 27.00 8.78 20.00
N LYS A 314 25.87 9.34 19.58
CA LYS A 314 24.57 8.65 19.58
C LYS A 314 24.57 7.36 18.73
N ARG A 315 25.45 7.25 17.74
CA ARG A 315 25.54 6.10 16.82
C ARG A 315 26.99 5.72 16.55
N ALA A 316 27.26 4.44 16.39
CA ALA A 316 28.61 3.92 16.15
C ALA A 316 29.14 4.26 14.74
N ALA A 317 28.32 4.08 13.69
CA ALA A 317 28.71 4.33 12.31
C ALA A 317 28.62 5.83 11.93
N SER A 318 29.47 6.29 11.02
CA SER A 318 29.39 7.64 10.45
C SER A 318 28.15 7.82 9.56
N SER A 319 27.71 9.07 9.34
CA SER A 319 26.56 9.36 8.47
C SER A 319 26.73 8.85 7.03
N MET A 320 27.94 8.96 6.47
CA MET A 320 28.24 8.49 5.11
C MET A 320 28.13 6.97 5.01
N THR A 321 28.66 6.25 6.01
CA THR A 321 28.54 4.78 6.08
C THR A 321 27.08 4.37 6.17
N GLN A 322 26.29 5.01 7.04
CA GLN A 322 24.85 4.75 7.15
C GLN A 322 24.12 4.97 5.81
N MET A 323 24.41 6.09 5.13
CA MET A 323 23.84 6.40 3.81
C MET A 323 24.14 5.31 2.79
N ARG A 324 25.42 4.92 2.64
CA ARG A 324 25.84 3.91 1.65
C ARG A 324 25.17 2.56 1.87
N PHE A 325 25.13 2.09 3.12
CA PHE A 325 24.49 0.82 3.44
C PHE A 325 22.98 0.85 3.24
N LEU A 326 22.32 1.95 3.59
CA LEU A 326 20.87 2.07 3.43
C LEU A 326 20.48 2.20 1.95
N LEU A 327 21.18 3.00 1.17
CA LEU A 327 20.95 3.08 -0.28
C LEU A 327 21.12 1.73 -0.94
N LYS A 328 22.21 1.01 -0.64
CA LYS A 328 22.43 -0.36 -1.14
C LYS A 328 21.29 -1.29 -0.71
N ARG A 329 20.91 -1.29 0.57
CA ARG A 329 19.84 -2.14 1.10
C ARG A 329 18.51 -1.92 0.39
N PHE A 330 18.11 -0.66 0.20
CA PHE A 330 16.86 -0.35 -0.49
C PHE A 330 16.92 -0.77 -1.97
N ASN A 331 18.01 -0.48 -2.67
CA ASN A 331 18.16 -0.90 -4.07
C ASN A 331 18.16 -2.43 -4.22
N ASP A 332 18.94 -3.14 -3.39
CA ASP A 332 19.00 -4.61 -3.39
C ASP A 332 17.61 -5.21 -3.08
N ARG A 333 16.83 -4.60 -2.19
CA ARG A 333 15.48 -5.06 -1.87
C ARG A 333 14.50 -4.85 -3.04
N TYR A 334 14.46 -3.66 -3.63
CA TYR A 334 13.58 -3.38 -4.77
C TYR A 334 13.87 -4.30 -5.96
N TRP A 335 15.15 -4.65 -6.14
CA TRP A 335 15.57 -5.64 -7.14
C TRP A 335 15.16 -7.07 -6.77
N ARG A 336 15.40 -7.51 -5.53
CA ARG A 336 15.15 -8.90 -5.07
C ARG A 336 13.70 -9.22 -4.72
N THR A 337 12.83 -8.22 -4.62
CA THR A 337 11.38 -8.40 -4.39
C THR A 337 10.62 -8.06 -5.68
N PRO A 338 10.67 -8.93 -6.70
CA PRO A 338 10.19 -8.59 -8.03
C PRO A 338 8.67 -8.43 -8.08
N THR A 339 7.90 -9.04 -7.18
CA THR A 339 6.43 -9.01 -7.21
C THR A 339 5.87 -7.59 -7.30
N TYR A 340 6.38 -6.65 -6.49
CA TYR A 340 5.92 -5.26 -6.51
C TYR A 340 6.21 -4.57 -7.86
N ASN A 341 7.44 -4.67 -8.35
CA ASN A 341 7.87 -4.00 -9.57
C ASN A 341 7.35 -4.69 -10.85
N ILE A 342 7.24 -6.02 -10.87
CA ILE A 342 6.63 -6.79 -11.96
C ILE A 342 5.15 -6.45 -12.06
N THR A 343 4.40 -6.46 -10.96
CA THR A 343 2.97 -6.09 -10.99
C THR A 343 2.80 -4.66 -11.49
N ARG A 344 3.67 -3.73 -11.07
CA ARG A 344 3.71 -2.36 -11.58
C ARG A 344 3.92 -2.32 -13.10
N PHE A 345 4.94 -3.00 -13.63
CA PHE A 345 5.21 -3.03 -15.07
C PHE A 345 4.09 -3.70 -15.87
N ALA A 346 3.55 -4.81 -15.39
CA ALA A 346 2.47 -5.54 -16.04
C ALA A 346 1.19 -4.69 -16.14
N ILE A 347 0.84 -3.95 -15.09
CA ILE A 347 -0.34 -3.08 -15.10
C ILE A 347 -0.13 -1.87 -16.01
N SER A 348 1.04 -1.24 -15.98
CA SER A 348 1.36 -0.13 -16.90
C SER A 348 1.30 -0.57 -18.36
N LEU A 349 1.82 -1.76 -18.68
CA LEU A 349 1.72 -2.34 -20.01
C LEU A 349 0.26 -2.62 -20.39
N GLY A 350 -0.50 -3.27 -19.50
CA GLY A 350 -1.91 -3.59 -19.71
C GLY A 350 -2.77 -2.35 -19.91
N LEU A 351 -2.56 -1.28 -19.13
CA LEU A 351 -3.23 0.01 -19.31
C LEU A 351 -2.84 0.68 -20.63
N GLY A 352 -1.56 0.65 -20.99
CA GLY A 352 -1.08 1.21 -22.25
C GLY A 352 -1.76 0.55 -23.44
N VAL A 353 -1.80 -0.79 -23.47
CA VAL A 353 -2.47 -1.57 -24.52
C VAL A 353 -3.98 -1.36 -24.51
N LEU A 354 -4.63 -1.36 -23.34
CA LEU A 354 -6.09 -1.16 -23.23
C LEU A 354 -6.51 0.15 -23.90
N PHE A 355 -5.86 1.26 -23.55
CA PHE A 355 -6.21 2.56 -24.12
C PHE A 355 -5.72 2.73 -25.56
N ALA A 356 -4.57 2.14 -25.92
CA ALA A 356 -4.09 2.10 -27.31
C ALA A 356 -5.11 1.47 -28.25
N VAL A 357 -5.74 0.36 -27.85
CA VAL A 357 -6.74 -0.34 -28.64
C VAL A 357 -8.05 0.45 -28.71
N VAL A 358 -8.49 1.01 -27.58
CA VAL A 358 -9.80 1.68 -27.46
C VAL A 358 -9.83 3.02 -28.21
N PHE A 359 -8.72 3.76 -28.22
CA PHE A 359 -8.60 5.07 -28.87
C PHE A 359 -7.78 5.06 -30.16
N ALA A 360 -7.59 3.88 -30.76
CA ALA A 360 -6.93 3.78 -32.07
C ALA A 360 -7.71 4.60 -33.12
N ASN A 361 -6.97 5.33 -33.97
CA ASN A 361 -7.49 6.07 -35.13
C ASN A 361 -8.57 7.15 -34.82
N LYS A 362 -8.56 7.76 -33.64
CA LYS A 362 -9.42 8.92 -33.35
C LYS A 362 -8.81 10.23 -33.86
N SER A 363 -9.63 11.09 -34.46
CA SER A 363 -9.20 12.40 -35.01
C SER A 363 -9.30 13.54 -34.01
N TYR A 364 -10.08 13.39 -32.92
CA TYR A 364 -10.28 14.38 -31.84
C TYR A 364 -10.78 15.77 -32.31
N GLN A 365 -11.48 15.82 -33.44
CA GLN A 365 -12.00 17.09 -34.01
C GLN A 365 -13.46 17.36 -33.62
N THR A 366 -14.20 16.32 -33.25
CA THR A 366 -15.61 16.46 -32.85
C THR A 366 -15.71 16.81 -31.37
N TYR A 367 -16.73 17.60 -30.97
CA TYR A 367 -17.01 17.92 -29.56
C TYR A 367 -17.02 16.68 -28.64
N GLN A 368 -17.63 15.58 -29.06
CA GLN A 368 -17.64 14.34 -28.28
C GLN A 368 -16.26 13.67 -28.22
N GLU A 369 -15.51 13.68 -29.32
CA GLU A 369 -14.20 13.03 -29.41
C GLU A 369 -13.13 13.79 -28.63
N ILE A 370 -13.12 15.12 -28.67
CA ILE A 370 -12.16 15.91 -27.88
C ILE A 370 -12.41 15.73 -26.39
N ASN A 371 -13.67 15.73 -25.95
CA ASN A 371 -14.02 15.48 -24.55
C ASN A 371 -13.60 14.07 -24.13
N ALA A 372 -13.80 13.06 -24.99
CA ALA A 372 -13.31 11.70 -24.76
C ALA A 372 -11.77 11.63 -24.73
N GLY A 373 -11.07 12.40 -25.56
CA GLY A 373 -9.60 12.49 -25.59
C GLY A 373 -9.02 13.10 -24.32
N ILE A 374 -9.60 14.19 -23.84
CA ILE A 374 -9.24 14.82 -22.56
C ILE A 374 -9.53 13.85 -21.40
N ALA A 375 -10.70 13.21 -21.42
CA ALA A 375 -11.08 12.20 -20.43
C ALA A 375 -10.11 11.03 -20.42
N MET A 376 -9.64 10.60 -21.59
CA MET A 376 -8.67 9.51 -21.74
C MET A 376 -7.33 9.86 -21.09
N VAL A 377 -6.75 11.02 -21.38
CA VAL A 377 -5.48 11.47 -20.75
C VAL A 377 -5.65 11.61 -19.24
N PHE A 378 -6.77 12.18 -18.80
CA PHE A 378 -7.10 12.32 -17.37
C PHE A 378 -7.19 10.96 -16.68
N MET A 379 -8.01 10.04 -17.21
CA MET A 379 -8.28 8.74 -16.60
C MET A 379 -7.02 7.87 -16.59
N THR A 380 -6.34 7.74 -17.72
CA THR A 380 -5.12 6.93 -17.81
C THR A 380 -4.05 7.36 -16.81
N SER A 381 -3.78 8.66 -16.75
CA SER A 381 -2.74 9.21 -15.89
C SER A 381 -3.14 9.10 -14.43
N MET A 382 -4.38 9.49 -14.08
CA MET A 382 -4.90 9.42 -12.72
C MET A 382 -4.89 7.99 -12.18
N PHE A 383 -5.35 7.01 -12.97
CA PHE A 383 -5.35 5.61 -12.55
C PHE A 383 -3.94 5.02 -12.42
N ASN A 384 -3.01 5.35 -13.32
CA ASN A 384 -1.60 4.99 -13.13
C ASN A 384 -1.09 5.50 -11.77
N GLY A 385 -1.44 6.73 -11.41
CA GLY A 385 -1.12 7.31 -10.11
C GLY A 385 -1.76 6.58 -8.93
N VAL A 386 -3.08 6.34 -8.97
CA VAL A 386 -3.83 5.67 -7.90
C VAL A 386 -3.37 4.23 -7.69
N ILE A 387 -3.06 3.49 -8.77
CA ILE A 387 -2.49 2.14 -8.69
C ILE A 387 -1.15 2.16 -7.96
N SER A 388 -0.27 3.13 -8.26
CA SER A 388 1.01 3.25 -7.56
C SER A 388 0.84 3.65 -6.09
N PHE A 389 -0.13 4.53 -5.79
CA PHE A 389 -0.51 4.88 -4.42
C PHE A 389 -0.97 3.65 -3.63
N THR A 390 -1.89 2.84 -4.15
CA THR A 390 -2.42 1.69 -3.41
C THR A 390 -1.42 0.54 -3.32
N GLY A 391 -0.58 0.37 -4.35
CA GLY A 391 0.45 -0.66 -4.41
C GLY A 391 1.60 -0.48 -3.41
N THR A 392 1.97 0.76 -3.08
CA THR A 392 3.10 1.03 -2.17
C THR A 392 2.78 0.81 -0.69
N LEU A 393 1.49 0.87 -0.31
CA LEU A 393 1.04 0.77 1.09
C LEU A 393 1.48 -0.55 1.78
N PRO A 394 1.14 -1.75 1.28
CA PRO A 394 1.51 -3.00 1.97
C PRO A 394 3.02 -3.23 2.04
N ILE A 395 3.74 -2.86 0.99
CA ILE A 395 5.20 -3.05 0.91
C ILE A 395 5.89 -2.18 1.97
N SER A 396 5.54 -0.90 2.03
CA SER A 396 6.09 0.03 3.01
C SER A 396 5.70 -0.33 4.45
N PHE A 397 4.49 -0.89 4.65
CA PHE A 397 4.04 -1.34 5.96
C PHE A 397 4.85 -2.52 6.49
N ALA A 398 5.18 -3.50 5.62
CA ALA A 398 5.93 -4.69 6.01
C ALA A 398 7.29 -4.39 6.64
N GLU A 399 7.89 -3.24 6.33
CA GLU A 399 9.20 -2.82 6.86
C GLU A 399 9.14 -2.13 8.21
N ARG A 400 7.96 -1.66 8.61
CA ARG A 400 7.81 -0.80 9.78
C ARG A 400 8.38 -1.45 11.03
N GLY A 401 8.15 -2.76 11.21
CA GLY A 401 8.67 -3.51 12.36
C GLY A 401 10.21 -3.58 12.41
N ALA A 402 10.86 -3.77 11.26
CA ALA A 402 12.32 -3.73 11.18
C ALA A 402 12.86 -2.31 11.46
N TYR A 403 12.25 -1.30 10.83
CA TYR A 403 12.61 0.11 11.04
C TYR A 403 12.52 0.52 12.51
N TYR A 404 11.45 0.16 13.21
CA TYR A 404 11.29 0.50 14.63
C TYR A 404 12.34 -0.16 15.53
N ARG A 405 12.68 -1.42 15.29
CA ARG A 405 13.77 -2.11 16.01
C ARG A 405 15.12 -1.44 15.77
N GLU A 406 15.45 -1.16 14.51
CA GLU A 406 16.71 -0.50 14.11
C GLU A 406 16.82 0.93 14.65
N ARG A 407 15.68 1.62 14.76
CA ARG A 407 15.61 2.96 15.36
C ARG A 407 15.76 2.91 16.88
N ALA A 408 15.18 1.92 17.56
CA ALA A 408 15.32 1.73 19.00
C ALA A 408 16.77 1.44 19.38
N SER A 409 17.47 0.61 18.58
CA SER A 409 18.90 0.31 18.75
C SER A 409 19.86 1.41 18.26
N GLN A 410 19.34 2.56 17.80
CA GLN A 410 20.13 3.67 17.26
C GLN A 410 21.10 3.27 16.12
N THR A 411 20.73 2.28 15.31
CA THR A 411 21.62 1.73 14.25
C THR A 411 21.98 2.78 13.20
N TYR A 412 21.02 3.61 12.79
CA TYR A 412 21.21 4.67 11.79
C TYR A 412 20.28 5.87 12.00
N ASN A 413 20.54 6.97 11.29
CA ASN A 413 19.68 8.14 11.26
C ASN A 413 18.46 7.91 10.36
N CYS A 414 17.27 8.27 10.85
CA CYS A 414 16.01 8.24 10.09
C CYS A 414 16.11 8.91 8.72
N LEU A 415 16.90 9.98 8.60
CA LEU A 415 17.12 10.68 7.33
C LEU A 415 17.61 9.73 6.23
N TRP A 416 18.57 8.84 6.54
CA TRP A 416 19.15 7.94 5.54
C TRP A 416 18.21 6.81 5.15
N TYR A 417 17.34 6.37 6.06
CA TYR A 417 16.27 5.44 5.72
C TYR A 417 15.32 6.08 4.70
N PHE A 418 14.90 7.32 4.99
CA PHE A 418 14.05 8.11 4.12
C PHE A 418 14.70 8.38 2.74
N VAL A 419 15.98 8.78 2.71
CA VAL A 419 16.70 9.01 1.44
C VAL A 419 16.79 7.70 0.63
N GLY A 420 17.11 6.58 1.30
CA GLY A 420 17.13 5.26 0.68
C GLY A 420 15.80 4.86 0.05
N SER A 421 14.69 5.04 0.77
CA SER A 421 13.35 4.75 0.23
C SER A 421 12.92 5.73 -0.88
N THR A 422 13.37 6.99 -0.82
CA THR A 422 13.09 7.99 -1.85
C THR A 422 13.72 7.58 -3.18
N ILE A 423 15.04 7.35 -3.16
CA ILE A 423 15.84 7.18 -4.38
C ILE A 423 15.52 5.85 -5.06
N ALA A 424 15.26 4.79 -4.29
CA ALA A 424 14.96 3.48 -4.83
C ALA A 424 13.67 3.44 -5.67
N GLU A 425 12.69 4.32 -5.44
CA GLU A 425 11.45 4.36 -6.25
C GLU A 425 11.65 4.95 -7.65
N ILE A 426 12.55 5.93 -7.80
CA ILE A 426 12.65 6.77 -9.01
C ILE A 426 12.88 5.93 -10.28
N PRO A 427 13.87 5.01 -10.37
CA PRO A 427 14.14 4.28 -11.60
C PRO A 427 12.95 3.42 -12.03
N TYR A 428 12.31 2.74 -11.09
CA TYR A 428 11.19 1.82 -11.40
C TYR A 428 9.95 2.58 -11.87
N VAL A 429 9.65 3.73 -11.26
CA VAL A 429 8.50 4.57 -11.68
C VAL A 429 8.74 5.15 -13.07
N PHE A 430 9.94 5.65 -13.37
CA PHE A 430 10.27 6.19 -14.68
C PHE A 430 10.24 5.12 -15.77
N VAL A 431 10.77 3.92 -15.51
CA VAL A 431 10.70 2.79 -16.46
C VAL A 431 9.26 2.32 -16.68
N SER A 432 8.48 2.18 -15.61
CA SER A 432 7.05 1.79 -15.69
C SER A 432 6.24 2.81 -16.50
N SER A 433 6.48 4.09 -16.28
CA SER A 433 5.82 5.16 -17.03
C SER A 433 6.31 5.23 -18.48
N ALA A 434 7.59 4.91 -18.75
CA ALA A 434 8.13 4.84 -20.10
C ALA A 434 7.44 3.73 -20.91
N LEU A 435 7.31 2.52 -20.31
CA LEU A 435 6.63 1.39 -20.93
C LEU A 435 5.18 1.73 -21.29
N PHE A 436 4.47 2.42 -20.39
CA PHE A 436 3.13 2.92 -20.67
C PHE A 436 3.15 3.94 -21.83
N THR A 437 3.94 5.01 -21.73
CA THR A 437 3.94 6.11 -22.70
C THR A 437 4.39 5.66 -24.10
N LEU A 438 5.39 4.78 -24.21
CA LEU A 438 5.87 4.27 -25.49
C LEU A 438 4.81 3.53 -26.29
N ILE A 439 3.86 2.87 -25.62
CA ILE A 439 2.73 2.19 -26.26
C ILE A 439 1.59 3.19 -26.45
N PHE A 440 1.17 3.82 -25.35
CA PHE A 440 -0.01 4.67 -25.32
C PHE A 440 0.09 5.85 -26.29
N TYR A 441 1.15 6.65 -26.20
CA TYR A 441 1.25 7.95 -26.87
C TYR A 441 1.14 7.86 -28.40
N PRO A 442 1.92 7.03 -29.11
CA PRO A 442 1.76 6.89 -30.56
C PRO A 442 0.47 6.18 -30.94
N SER A 443 0.02 5.17 -30.18
CA SER A 443 -1.17 4.38 -30.54
C SER A 443 -2.47 5.16 -30.49
N VAL A 444 -2.59 6.16 -29.61
CA VAL A 444 -3.76 7.04 -29.56
C VAL A 444 -3.69 8.18 -30.58
N GLY A 445 -2.65 8.24 -31.42
CA GLY A 445 -2.54 9.18 -32.55
C GLY A 445 -1.68 10.42 -32.28
N PHE A 446 -1.01 10.54 -31.12
CA PHE A 446 -0.15 11.68 -30.84
C PHE A 446 1.22 11.52 -31.52
N ARG A 447 1.60 12.50 -32.34
CA ARG A 447 2.78 12.40 -33.23
C ARG A 447 4.00 13.20 -32.77
N ASN A 448 3.82 14.26 -31.98
CA ASN A 448 4.93 15.14 -31.58
C ASN A 448 5.84 14.41 -30.58
N VAL A 449 7.09 14.10 -30.99
CA VAL A 449 8.07 13.36 -30.19
C VAL A 449 8.56 14.16 -28.99
N ALA A 450 8.76 15.47 -29.14
CA ALA A 450 9.20 16.33 -28.05
C ALA A 450 8.13 16.41 -26.94
N SER A 451 6.87 16.62 -27.33
CA SER A 451 5.74 16.55 -26.41
C SER A 451 5.57 15.16 -25.79
N GLY A 452 5.88 14.09 -26.53
CA GLY A 452 5.87 12.72 -26.01
C GLY A 452 6.90 12.46 -24.92
N PHE A 453 8.12 12.98 -25.09
CA PHE A 453 9.16 12.92 -24.06
C PHE A 453 8.78 13.72 -22.81
N MET A 454 8.22 14.93 -22.98
CA MET A 454 7.71 15.72 -21.85
C MET A 454 6.52 15.05 -21.17
N PHE A 455 5.63 14.41 -21.93
CA PHE A 455 4.49 13.66 -21.42
C PHE A 455 4.95 12.48 -20.56
N TRP A 456 5.97 11.74 -21.01
CA TRP A 456 6.57 10.67 -20.22
C TRP A 456 7.10 11.19 -18.88
N ILE A 457 7.89 12.27 -18.88
CA ILE A 457 8.43 12.86 -17.65
C ILE A 457 7.29 13.34 -16.74
N ALA A 458 6.31 14.06 -17.29
CA ALA A 458 5.17 14.57 -16.55
C ALA A 458 4.35 13.44 -15.89
N ASN A 459 4.08 12.36 -16.65
CA ASN A 459 3.35 11.20 -16.13
C ASN A 459 4.19 10.46 -15.08
N ALA A 460 5.50 10.29 -15.30
CA ALA A 460 6.40 9.68 -14.31
C ALA A 460 6.46 10.48 -13.01
N LEU A 461 6.55 11.81 -13.08
CA LEU A 461 6.51 12.69 -11.92
C LEU A 461 5.16 12.63 -11.20
N PHE A 462 4.05 12.55 -11.93
CA PHE A 462 2.73 12.36 -11.34
C PHE A 462 2.61 11.03 -10.59
N VAL A 463 3.02 9.91 -11.22
CA VAL A 463 3.03 8.59 -10.59
C VAL A 463 3.95 8.58 -9.37
N LEU A 464 5.10 9.25 -9.44
CA LEU A 464 6.03 9.39 -8.33
C LEU A 464 5.44 10.19 -7.18
N MET A 465 4.76 11.31 -7.48
CA MET A 465 4.03 12.12 -6.50
C MET A 465 2.98 11.29 -5.76
N GLN A 466 2.19 10.48 -6.49
CA GLN A 466 1.18 9.59 -5.91
C GLN A 466 1.81 8.45 -5.09
N THR A 467 2.96 7.92 -5.52
CA THR A 467 3.71 6.90 -4.76
C THR A 467 4.20 7.46 -3.43
N TYR A 468 4.75 8.69 -3.44
CA TYR A 468 5.22 9.35 -2.23
C TYR A 468 4.09 9.78 -1.30
N LEU A 469 2.93 10.14 -1.85
CA LEU A 469 1.72 10.31 -1.06
C LEU A 469 1.32 9.01 -0.33
N GLY A 470 1.42 7.86 -1.01
CA GLY A 470 1.18 6.54 -0.40
C GLY A 470 2.16 6.25 0.74
N GLN A 471 3.44 6.55 0.54
CA GLN A 471 4.46 6.42 1.59
C GLN A 471 4.21 7.38 2.76
N LEU A 472 3.79 8.63 2.52
CA LEU A 472 3.38 9.54 3.59
C LEU A 472 2.24 8.93 4.42
N PHE A 473 1.18 8.45 3.76
CA PHE A 473 0.00 7.94 4.44
C PHE A 473 0.33 6.71 5.28
N ILE A 474 1.11 5.77 4.73
CA ILE A 474 1.50 4.59 5.50
C ILE A 474 2.54 4.90 6.58
N TYR A 475 3.29 5.98 6.53
CA TYR A 475 4.16 6.37 7.65
C TYR A 475 3.40 7.10 8.76
N ALA A 476 2.31 7.77 8.43
CA ALA A 476 1.48 8.51 9.37
C ALA A 476 0.39 7.66 10.04
N MET A 477 -0.11 6.62 9.37
CA MET A 477 -1.29 5.85 9.79
C MET A 477 -0.93 4.50 10.42
N PRO A 478 -1.71 4.01 11.41
CA PRO A 478 -1.37 2.80 12.16
C PRO A 478 -1.51 1.51 11.35
N THR A 479 -2.42 1.45 10.37
CA THR A 479 -2.64 0.25 9.55
C THR A 479 -2.74 0.57 8.07
N VAL A 480 -2.61 -0.47 7.22
CA VAL A 480 -2.75 -0.35 5.76
C VAL A 480 -4.17 0.04 5.37
N GLU A 481 -5.17 -0.42 6.12
CA GLU A 481 -6.59 -0.17 5.88
C GLU A 481 -6.93 1.29 6.14
N VAL A 482 -6.50 1.85 7.28
CA VAL A 482 -6.72 3.27 7.60
C VAL A 482 -6.03 4.17 6.57
N ALA A 483 -4.78 3.86 6.20
CA ALA A 483 -4.06 4.58 5.16
C ALA A 483 -4.79 4.53 3.80
N ALA A 484 -5.34 3.36 3.43
CA ALA A 484 -6.06 3.19 2.18
C ALA A 484 -7.38 3.96 2.16
N ILE A 485 -8.18 3.89 3.22
CA ILE A 485 -9.48 4.57 3.30
C ILE A 485 -9.31 6.09 3.22
N LEU A 486 -8.41 6.66 4.03
CA LEU A 486 -8.10 8.08 3.97
C LEU A 486 -7.48 8.47 2.62
N GLY A 487 -6.66 7.58 2.05
CA GLY A 487 -6.08 7.73 0.73
C GLY A 487 -7.11 7.86 -0.38
N VAL A 488 -8.13 7.00 -0.37
CA VAL A 488 -9.24 7.06 -1.30
C VAL A 488 -10.03 8.35 -1.11
N LEU A 489 -10.38 8.73 0.13
CA LEU A 489 -11.07 9.99 0.42
C LEU A 489 -10.30 11.20 -0.13
N TYR A 490 -9.00 11.27 0.16
CA TYR A 490 -8.13 12.34 -0.33
C TYR A 490 -8.08 12.39 -1.87
N ASN A 491 -7.87 11.23 -2.52
CA ASN A 491 -7.81 11.16 -3.98
C ASN A 491 -9.16 11.49 -4.63
N SER A 492 -10.28 11.11 -4.02
CA SER A 492 -11.62 11.44 -4.51
C SER A 492 -11.89 12.95 -4.47
N ILE A 493 -11.55 13.63 -3.37
CA ILE A 493 -11.67 15.10 -3.28
C ILE A 493 -10.79 15.75 -4.36
N CYS A 494 -9.54 15.31 -4.47
CA CYS A 494 -8.63 15.85 -5.48
C CYS A 494 -9.06 15.55 -6.91
N LEU A 495 -9.69 14.40 -7.17
CA LEU A 495 -10.23 14.04 -8.47
C LEU A 495 -11.33 15.03 -8.91
N THR A 496 -12.26 15.34 -8.01
CA THR A 496 -13.34 16.30 -8.27
C THR A 496 -12.81 17.69 -8.56
N PHE A 497 -11.76 18.12 -7.84
CA PHE A 497 -11.14 19.43 -8.01
C PHE A 497 -9.90 19.42 -8.92
N ALA A 498 -9.73 18.40 -9.77
CA ALA A 498 -8.63 18.36 -10.73
C ALA A 498 -8.92 19.18 -12.01
N GLY A 499 -10.18 19.61 -12.22
CA GLY A 499 -10.59 20.50 -13.32
C GLY A 499 -11.08 19.83 -14.59
N PHE A 500 -11.36 18.51 -14.55
CA PHE A 500 -11.96 17.77 -15.67
C PHE A 500 -13.49 17.64 -15.53
N ASN A 501 -13.97 17.07 -14.42
CA ASN A 501 -15.40 16.95 -14.13
C ASN A 501 -15.68 17.29 -12.65
N PRO A 502 -16.20 18.52 -12.36
CA PRO A 502 -16.55 19.57 -13.30
C PRO A 502 -15.33 20.19 -14.02
N PRO A 503 -15.50 20.73 -15.25
CA PRO A 503 -14.45 21.51 -15.92
C PRO A 503 -14.04 22.71 -15.09
N ALA A 504 -12.76 23.08 -15.14
CA ALA A 504 -12.19 24.15 -14.30
C ALA A 504 -12.99 25.46 -14.36
N ALA A 505 -13.45 25.87 -15.54
CA ALA A 505 -14.22 27.11 -15.71
C ALA A 505 -15.58 27.12 -14.99
N SER A 506 -16.14 25.94 -14.71
CA SER A 506 -17.43 25.77 -14.06
C SER A 506 -17.34 25.58 -12.54
N ILE A 507 -16.12 25.55 -11.97
CA ILE A 507 -15.93 25.40 -10.53
C ILE A 507 -16.42 26.68 -9.82
N PRO A 508 -17.37 26.58 -8.86
CA PRO A 508 -17.89 27.76 -8.17
C PRO A 508 -16.79 28.52 -7.41
N ARG A 509 -16.84 29.86 -7.44
CA ARG A 509 -15.84 30.74 -6.82
C ARG A 509 -15.53 30.41 -5.35
N GLY A 510 -16.55 30.01 -4.58
CA GLY A 510 -16.40 29.65 -3.15
C GLY A 510 -15.51 28.41 -2.91
N TYR A 511 -15.46 27.47 -3.85
CA TYR A 511 -14.64 26.26 -3.76
C TYR A 511 -13.35 26.35 -4.58
N HIS A 512 -13.10 27.48 -5.24
CA HIS A 512 -11.95 27.64 -6.12
C HIS A 512 -10.59 27.49 -5.38
N TRP A 513 -10.54 27.75 -4.07
CA TRP A 513 -9.34 27.51 -3.28
C TRP A 513 -8.97 26.02 -3.20
N LEU A 514 -9.96 25.09 -3.20
CA LEU A 514 -9.70 23.65 -3.25
C LEU A 514 -9.03 23.29 -4.57
N TYR A 515 -9.55 23.82 -5.69
CA TYR A 515 -8.94 23.69 -7.01
C TYR A 515 -7.50 24.19 -7.04
N LEU A 516 -7.13 25.24 -6.29
CA LEU A 516 -5.75 25.73 -6.23
C LEU A 516 -4.81 24.82 -5.44
N ILE A 517 -5.27 24.20 -4.35
CA ILE A 517 -4.40 23.35 -3.51
C ILE A 517 -4.30 21.90 -3.99
N THR A 518 -5.18 21.47 -4.91
CA THR A 518 -5.20 20.12 -5.46
C THR A 518 -3.96 19.83 -6.31
N PRO A 519 -3.08 18.89 -5.91
CA PRO A 519 -1.83 18.64 -6.64
C PRO A 519 -2.05 17.96 -8.00
N GLN A 520 -3.05 17.09 -8.08
CA GLN A 520 -3.43 16.33 -9.27
C GLN A 520 -3.79 17.25 -10.44
N LYS A 521 -4.42 18.40 -10.16
CA LYS A 521 -4.75 19.43 -11.15
C LYS A 521 -3.54 19.78 -11.99
N TYR A 522 -2.41 20.10 -11.37
CA TYR A 522 -1.23 20.58 -12.10
C TYR A 522 -0.68 19.53 -13.07
N SER A 523 -0.73 18.25 -12.68
CA SER A 523 -0.38 17.15 -13.57
C SER A 523 -1.38 16.96 -14.70
N MET A 524 -2.69 17.04 -14.43
CA MET A 524 -3.72 16.90 -15.47
C MET A 524 -3.68 18.06 -16.47
N ARG A 525 -3.50 19.31 -15.99
CA ARG A 525 -3.30 20.48 -16.85
C ARG A 525 -2.07 20.31 -17.73
N LEU A 526 -0.95 19.87 -17.15
CA LEU A 526 0.30 19.64 -17.88
C LEU A 526 0.15 18.58 -18.98
N LEU A 527 -0.37 17.41 -18.63
CA LEU A 527 -0.50 16.28 -19.55
C LEU A 527 -1.45 16.58 -20.71
N ASN A 528 -2.57 17.25 -20.45
CA ASN A 528 -3.50 17.65 -21.49
C ASN A 528 -2.97 18.82 -22.33
N ALA A 529 -2.33 19.82 -21.72
CA ALA A 529 -1.77 20.96 -22.46
C ALA A 529 -0.70 20.52 -23.46
N LEU A 530 0.16 19.56 -23.09
CA LEU A 530 1.20 19.01 -23.96
C LEU A 530 0.67 18.38 -25.25
N VAL A 531 -0.58 17.96 -25.26
CA VAL A 531 -1.18 17.17 -26.35
C VAL A 531 -2.24 17.96 -27.13
N PHE A 532 -3.07 18.73 -26.43
CA PHE A 532 -4.26 19.36 -27.01
C PHE A 532 -4.15 20.88 -27.19
N THR A 533 -3.03 21.51 -26.84
CA THR A 533 -2.89 22.98 -26.92
C THR A 533 -1.67 23.48 -27.70
N ASP A 534 -0.96 22.57 -28.38
CA ASP A 534 0.16 22.93 -29.25
C ASP A 534 -0.34 23.50 -30.59
N CYS A 535 -0.45 24.84 -30.64
CA CYS A 535 -0.82 25.59 -31.83
C CYS A 535 -0.02 26.91 -31.85
N PRO A 536 1.08 27.00 -32.60
CA PRO A 536 1.91 28.21 -32.72
C PRO A 536 1.18 29.36 -33.42
N GLU A 537 0.46 29.04 -34.51
CA GLU A 537 -0.34 29.98 -35.29
C GLU A 537 -1.80 29.56 -35.20
N LEU A 538 -2.60 30.35 -34.50
CA LEU A 538 -4.05 30.17 -34.37
C LEU A 538 -4.73 30.61 -35.68
N PRO A 539 -5.60 29.78 -36.28
CA PRO A 539 -6.40 30.22 -37.41
C PRO A 539 -7.46 31.21 -36.96
N THR A 540 -7.87 32.09 -37.86
CA THR A 540 -8.89 33.11 -37.61
C THR A 540 -10.16 32.80 -38.38
N TRP A 541 -11.31 32.89 -37.72
CA TRP A 541 -12.61 32.73 -38.37
C TRP A 541 -12.89 33.93 -39.29
N ASN A 542 -13.19 33.66 -40.57
CA ASN A 542 -13.62 34.69 -41.51
C ASN A 542 -15.13 34.58 -41.77
N ASP A 543 -15.89 35.55 -41.26
CA ASP A 543 -17.35 35.62 -41.40
C ASP A 543 -17.82 35.75 -42.87
N ALA A 544 -16.97 36.24 -43.77
CA ALA A 544 -17.33 36.43 -45.18
C ALA A 544 -17.22 35.13 -46.01
N THR A 545 -16.27 34.26 -45.69
CA THR A 545 -16.06 32.97 -46.36
C THR A 545 -16.71 31.80 -45.62
N GLY A 546 -17.00 31.97 -44.33
CA GLY A 546 -17.53 30.90 -43.48
C GLY A 546 -16.50 29.80 -43.19
N GLU A 547 -15.20 30.13 -43.32
CA GLU A 547 -14.09 29.19 -43.12
C GLU A 547 -13.01 29.80 -42.22
N TYR A 548 -12.25 28.94 -41.56
CA TYR A 548 -11.04 29.33 -40.83
C TYR A 548 -9.89 29.60 -41.81
N GLU A 549 -9.31 30.79 -41.74
CA GLU A 549 -8.15 31.18 -42.54
C GLU A 549 -6.85 31.15 -41.71
N GLY A 550 -5.78 30.69 -42.34
CA GLY A 550 -4.46 30.57 -41.72
C GLY A 550 -4.34 29.39 -40.76
N GLY A 551 -3.33 29.44 -39.89
CA GLY A 551 -3.06 28.42 -38.88
C GLY A 551 -2.24 27.22 -39.36
N SER A 552 -1.75 26.43 -38.40
CA SER A 552 -0.95 25.23 -38.66
C SER A 552 -1.81 23.96 -38.74
N GLY A 553 -1.39 22.95 -39.49
CA GLY A 553 -2.08 21.64 -39.58
C GLY A 553 -1.94 20.74 -38.34
N LEU A 554 -1.77 21.34 -37.16
CA LEU A 554 -1.68 20.64 -35.88
C LEU A 554 -3.07 20.41 -35.31
N LEU A 555 -3.23 19.32 -34.55
CA LEU A 555 -4.50 18.91 -33.95
C LEU A 555 -5.21 20.04 -33.19
N ALA A 556 -4.45 20.81 -32.41
CA ALA A 556 -5.00 21.86 -31.56
C ALA A 556 -5.49 23.10 -32.33
N CYS A 557 -5.05 23.28 -33.58
CA CYS A 557 -5.45 24.39 -34.43
C CYS A 557 -6.72 24.11 -35.24
N HIS A 558 -7.19 22.87 -35.31
CA HIS A 558 -8.38 22.54 -36.10
C HIS A 558 -9.65 23.12 -35.45
N GLU A 559 -10.65 23.42 -36.29
CA GLU A 559 -11.99 23.79 -35.87
C GLU A 559 -12.66 22.64 -35.09
N LEU A 560 -13.40 23.01 -34.04
CA LEU A 560 -14.21 22.07 -33.27
C LEU A 560 -15.57 21.84 -33.95
N THR A 561 -15.78 20.62 -34.46
CA THR A 561 -17.01 20.25 -35.18
C THR A 561 -18.08 19.65 -34.25
N ASN A 562 -19.35 19.78 -34.65
CA ASN A 562 -20.52 19.32 -33.89
C ASN A 562 -20.58 19.81 -32.43
N ALA A 563 -20.07 21.02 -32.17
CA ALA A 563 -20.24 21.68 -30.89
C ALA A 563 -21.70 22.18 -30.71
N PRO A 564 -22.21 22.24 -29.47
CA PRO A 564 -23.47 22.93 -29.19
C PRO A 564 -23.45 24.37 -29.70
N SER A 565 -24.60 24.87 -30.16
CA SER A 565 -24.74 26.25 -30.68
C SER A 565 -24.34 27.34 -29.67
N SER A 566 -24.32 27.02 -28.37
CA SER A 566 -23.88 27.92 -27.30
C SER A 566 -22.37 28.21 -27.27
N LEU A 567 -21.54 27.39 -27.92
CA LEU A 567 -20.08 27.51 -27.89
C LEU A 567 -19.50 28.40 -29.00
N GLY A 568 -20.29 28.74 -30.03
CA GLY A 568 -19.83 29.52 -31.18
C GLY A 568 -18.74 28.81 -32.01
N HIS A 569 -18.13 29.54 -32.95
CA HIS A 569 -16.96 29.07 -33.69
C HIS A 569 -15.73 29.10 -32.78
N THR A 570 -15.15 27.93 -32.50
CA THR A 570 -13.94 27.80 -31.66
C THR A 570 -13.00 26.73 -32.22
N THR A 571 -11.71 26.91 -31.99
CA THR A 571 -10.70 25.86 -32.23
C THR A 571 -10.59 24.89 -31.05
N VAL A 572 -9.95 23.74 -31.27
CA VAL A 572 -9.66 22.77 -30.21
C VAL A 572 -8.86 23.39 -29.07
N LYS A 573 -7.81 24.18 -29.37
CA LYS A 573 -7.00 24.87 -28.37
C LYS A 573 -7.85 25.82 -27.52
N GLU A 574 -8.64 26.67 -28.15
CA GLU A 574 -9.47 27.67 -27.45
C GLU A 574 -10.50 27.00 -26.55
N TYR A 575 -11.14 25.92 -27.02
CA TYR A 575 -12.07 25.14 -26.20
C TYR A 575 -11.38 24.55 -24.96
N VAL A 576 -10.20 23.95 -25.15
CA VAL A 576 -9.43 23.31 -24.07
C VAL A 576 -8.91 24.34 -23.06
N GLU A 577 -8.41 25.49 -23.52
CA GLU A 577 -7.90 26.56 -22.66
C GLU A 577 -9.01 27.34 -21.95
N THR A 578 -10.20 27.45 -22.53
CA THR A 578 -11.32 28.20 -21.95
C THR A 578 -12.15 27.33 -21.01
N ASN A 579 -12.52 26.11 -21.42
CA ASN A 579 -13.41 25.25 -20.64
C ASN A 579 -12.68 24.52 -19.50
N PHE A 580 -11.48 24.00 -19.77
CA PHE A 580 -10.70 23.21 -18.81
C PHE A 580 -9.53 23.99 -18.19
N GLU A 581 -9.26 25.21 -18.65
CA GLU A 581 -8.11 26.02 -18.25
C GLU A 581 -6.76 25.32 -18.49
N TYR A 582 -6.63 24.46 -19.50
CA TYR A 582 -5.39 23.71 -19.76
C TYR A 582 -4.42 24.51 -20.65
N LYS A 583 -3.91 25.63 -20.15
CA LYS A 583 -3.14 26.61 -20.93
C LYS A 583 -1.76 26.12 -21.35
N HIS A 584 -1.42 26.26 -22.63
CA HIS A 584 -0.10 25.90 -23.19
C HIS A 584 1.04 26.69 -22.54
N ALA A 585 0.83 28.00 -22.32
CA ALA A 585 1.83 28.89 -21.73
C ALA A 585 2.24 28.50 -20.29
N GLN A 586 1.45 27.69 -19.59
CA GLN A 586 1.68 27.33 -18.19
C GLN A 586 2.40 25.99 -17.99
N ILE A 587 2.84 25.32 -19.07
CA ILE A 587 3.55 24.02 -19.01
C ILE A 587 4.70 24.02 -18.00
N TRP A 588 5.62 24.99 -18.08
CA TRP A 588 6.78 25.06 -17.18
C TRP A 588 6.41 25.38 -15.73
N SER A 589 5.40 26.24 -15.53
CA SER A 589 4.89 26.54 -14.20
C SER A 589 4.28 25.29 -13.57
N ASN A 590 3.52 24.49 -14.34
CA ASN A 590 2.94 23.24 -13.86
C ASN A 590 4.01 22.21 -13.48
N PHE A 591 5.12 22.09 -14.23
CA PHE A 591 6.26 21.28 -13.80
C PHE A 591 6.80 21.73 -12.43
N GLY A 592 7.00 23.05 -12.24
CA GLY A 592 7.44 23.62 -10.98
C GLY A 592 6.53 23.24 -9.81
N TYR A 593 5.20 23.38 -9.97
CA TYR A 593 4.24 23.01 -8.93
C TYR A 593 4.29 21.53 -8.56
N ILE A 594 4.46 20.63 -9.54
CA ILE A 594 4.59 19.18 -9.26
C ILE A 594 5.81 18.90 -8.37
N PHE A 595 6.96 19.53 -8.64
CA PHE A 595 8.14 19.37 -7.79
C PHE A 595 7.93 19.91 -6.37
N VAL A 596 7.21 21.04 -6.23
CA VAL A 596 6.86 21.59 -4.92
C VAL A 596 6.02 20.60 -4.12
N PHE A 597 4.96 20.03 -4.71
CA PHE A 597 4.11 19.06 -4.01
C PHE A 597 4.84 17.76 -3.68
N ILE A 598 5.70 17.26 -4.58
CA ILE A 598 6.60 16.14 -4.27
C ILE A 598 7.45 16.46 -3.05
N GLY A 599 8.08 17.64 -3.00
CA GLY A 599 8.87 18.11 -1.88
C GLY A 599 8.09 18.17 -0.57
N VAL A 600 6.87 18.72 -0.61
CA VAL A 600 5.97 18.80 0.55
C VAL A 600 5.61 17.41 1.07
N TYR A 601 5.19 16.47 0.21
CA TYR A 601 4.87 15.11 0.63
C TYR A 601 6.06 14.37 1.21
N ARG A 602 7.24 14.53 0.60
CA ARG A 602 8.49 13.97 1.10
C ARG A 602 8.87 14.56 2.47
N LEU A 603 8.74 15.86 2.66
CA LEU A 603 8.99 16.51 3.96
C LEU A 603 8.05 15.98 5.03
N LEU A 604 6.74 15.94 4.76
CA LEU A 604 5.76 15.38 5.68
C LEU A 604 6.03 13.90 5.99
N ALA A 605 6.45 13.11 5.00
CA ALA A 605 6.78 11.70 5.19
C ALA A 605 8.02 11.52 6.09
N LEU A 606 9.02 12.38 5.96
CA LEU A 606 10.19 12.40 6.84
C LEU A 606 9.80 12.77 8.27
N LEU A 607 8.92 13.77 8.44
CA LEU A 607 8.40 14.17 9.75
C LEU A 607 7.59 13.03 10.38
N ALA A 608 6.74 12.35 9.61
CA ALA A 608 5.99 11.18 10.06
C ALA A 608 6.93 10.08 10.54
N LEU A 609 7.93 9.69 9.73
CA LEU A 609 8.93 8.70 10.14
C LEU A 609 9.69 9.11 11.41
N ARG A 610 9.98 10.41 11.58
CA ARG A 610 10.75 10.92 12.71
C ARG A 610 9.92 11.03 14.00
N PHE A 611 8.64 11.38 13.94
CA PHE A 611 7.86 11.72 15.13
C PHE A 611 6.74 10.73 15.44
N VAL A 612 6.24 9.99 14.45
CA VAL A 612 5.18 9.00 14.63
C VAL A 612 5.78 7.63 14.96
N ASN A 613 5.28 7.01 16.04
CA ASN A 613 5.64 5.64 16.40
C ASN A 613 4.40 4.90 16.90
N HIS A 614 3.91 3.95 16.09
CA HIS A 614 2.70 3.18 16.39
C HIS A 614 2.91 1.98 17.34
N GLN A 615 4.13 1.75 17.84
CA GLN A 615 4.37 0.74 18.89
C GLN A 615 4.09 1.25 20.31
N LYS A 616 4.16 2.57 20.51
CA LYS A 616 3.80 3.20 21.78
C LYS A 616 2.29 3.45 21.70
N ARG A 617 1.52 2.67 22.47
CA ARG A 617 0.08 2.88 22.64
C ARG A 617 -0.21 4.26 23.19
#